data_AF-A0A085FZY1-F1
#
_entry.id   AF-A0A085FZY1-F1
#
_cell.length_a   1.000
_cell.length_b   1.000
_cell.length_c   1.000
_cell.angle_alpha   90.00
_cell.angle_beta   90.00
_cell.angle_gamma   90.00
#
_symmetry.space_group_name_H-M   'P 1'
#
loop_
_entity.id
_entity.type
_entity.pdbx_description
1 polymer ?
#
loop_
_entity_poly.entity_id
_entity_poly.type
_entity_poly.pdbx_seq_one_letter_code
_entity_poly.pdbx_strand_id
1 'polypeptide(L)' 'MPHSRVLGNGLFELRVGDKDIARAVYAFSYGQTIYILHAFTKKTLKTPVNAIEIARIRLKEFMK' A
#
# COMPACT_ATOMS: atom_id res chain seq x y z
N MET A 1 13.12 -8.77 -6.40
CA MET A 1 12.81 -7.59 -5.56
C MET A 1 11.85 -8.06 -4.47
N PRO A 2 11.93 -7.60 -3.21
CA PRO A 2 11.06 -8.12 -2.15
C PRO A 2 9.57 -7.88 -2.49
N HIS A 3 8.71 -8.82 -2.11
CA HIS A 3 7.26 -8.75 -2.33
C HIS A 3 6.58 -7.60 -1.56
N SER A 4 7.29 -6.98 -0.61
CA SER A 4 6.82 -5.81 0.12
C SER A 4 7.92 -4.77 0.28
N ARG A 5 7.53 -3.48 0.28
CA ARG A 5 8.41 -2.34 0.51
C ARG A 5 7.79 -1.39 1.55
N VAL A 6 8.61 -0.88 2.46
CA VAL A 6 8.20 0.17 3.42
C VAL A 6 8.01 1.51 2.71
N LEU A 7 6.85 2.15 2.94
CA LEU A 7 6.54 3.51 2.46
C LEU A 7 6.64 4.56 3.58
N GLY A 8 6.68 4.12 4.84
CA GLY A 8 6.74 4.97 6.04
C GLY A 8 5.36 5.21 6.66
N ASN A 9 5.32 5.75 7.89
CA ASN A 9 4.09 6.02 8.64
C ASN A 9 3.15 4.80 8.78
N GLY A 10 3.70 3.61 8.94
CA GLY A 10 2.92 2.36 9.05
C GLY A 10 2.35 1.85 7.72
N LEU A 11 2.71 2.45 6.57
CA LEU A 11 2.28 2.00 5.25
C LEU A 11 3.34 1.15 4.56
N PHE A 12 2.86 0.16 3.81
CA PHE A 12 3.64 -0.79 3.04
C PHE A 12 3.09 -0.92 1.62
N GLU A 13 3.96 -1.15 0.65
CA GLU A 13 3.61 -1.46 -0.73
C GLU A 13 3.77 -2.96 -0.97
N LEU A 14 2.66 -3.65 -1.24
CA LEU A 14 2.63 -5.01 -1.76
C LEU A 14 2.90 -5.00 -3.26
N ARG A 15 3.74 -5.93 -3.70
CA ARG A 15 4.21 -6.06 -5.07
C ARG A 15 3.78 -7.42 -5.64
N VAL A 16 2.83 -7.38 -6.57
CA VAL A 16 2.13 -8.59 -7.05
C VAL A 16 2.36 -8.83 -8.54
N GLY A 17 2.57 -10.11 -8.89
CA GLY A 17 2.70 -10.62 -10.25
C GLY A 17 4.14 -10.69 -10.75
N ASP A 18 4.37 -11.52 -11.77
CA ASP A 18 5.72 -11.83 -12.30
C ASP A 18 6.49 -10.59 -12.78
N LYS A 19 5.77 -9.63 -13.38
CA LYS A 19 6.32 -8.36 -13.85
C LYS A 19 5.98 -7.19 -12.96
N ASP A 20 5.48 -7.44 -11.75
CA ASP A 20 5.39 -6.40 -10.75
C ASP A 20 4.43 -5.26 -11.17
N ILE A 21 3.34 -5.64 -11.85
CA ILE A 21 2.42 -4.75 -12.57
C ILE A 21 1.32 -4.24 -11.66
N ALA A 22 0.94 -5.02 -10.65
CA ALA A 22 -0.04 -4.62 -9.65
C ALA A 22 0.66 -4.23 -8.36
N ARG A 23 0.14 -3.16 -7.74
CA ARG A 23 0.60 -2.65 -6.45
C ARG A 23 -0.60 -2.46 -5.53
N ALA A 24 -0.40 -2.73 -4.26
CA ALA A 24 -1.37 -2.37 -3.24
C ALA A 24 -0.66 -1.71 -2.06
N VAL A 25 -1.19 -0.59 -1.58
CA VAL A 25 -0.76 0.00 -0.32
C VAL A 25 -1.57 -0.64 0.81
N TYR A 26 -0.90 -1.11 1.84
CA TYR A 26 -1.51 -1.77 2.97
C TYR A 26 -0.91 -1.32 4.31
N ALA A 27 -1.63 -1.60 5.40
CA ALA A 27 -1.19 -1.35 6.77
C ALA A 27 -1.57 -2.52 7.67
N PHE A 28 -0.80 -2.71 8.74
CA PHE A 28 -1.14 -3.63 9.82
C PHE A 28 -1.94 -2.90 10.90
N SER A 29 -2.90 -3.60 11.50
CA SER A 29 -3.66 -3.16 12.66
C SER A 29 -3.57 -4.20 13.77
N TYR A 30 -3.99 -3.81 14.98
CA TYR A 30 -4.04 -4.72 16.12
C TYR A 30 -4.93 -5.94 15.83
N GLY A 31 -4.62 -7.07 16.45
CA GLY A 31 -5.39 -8.30 16.26
C GLY A 31 -5.17 -8.97 14.90
N GLN A 32 -3.95 -8.92 14.35
CA GLN A 32 -3.56 -9.63 13.12
C GLN A 32 -4.37 -9.22 11.89
N THR A 33 -4.88 -7.99 11.87
CA THR A 33 -5.66 -7.47 10.73
C THR A 33 -4.75 -6.72 9.76
N ILE A 34 -4.94 -6.95 8.46
CA ILE A 34 -4.26 -6.23 7.38
C ILE A 34 -5.30 -5.44 6.60
N TYR A 35 -5.13 -4.13 6.51
CA TYR A 35 -5.96 -3.29 5.66
C TYR A 35 -5.31 -3.12 4.29
N ILE A 36 -5.98 -3.59 3.24
CA ILE A 36 -5.63 -3.23 1.86
C ILE A 36 -6.29 -1.89 1.56
N LEU A 37 -5.49 -0.82 1.59
CA LEU A 37 -6.00 0.54 1.59
C LEU A 37 -6.22 1.05 0.16
N HIS A 38 -5.33 0.72 -0.76
CA HIS A 38 -5.45 1.19 -2.15
C HIS A 38 -4.67 0.29 -3.11
N ALA A 39 -5.34 -0.26 -4.13
CA ALA A 39 -4.71 -1.05 -5.18
C ALA A 39 -4.71 -0.30 -6.52
N PHE A 40 -3.63 -0.43 -7.28
CA PHE A 40 -3.45 0.25 -8.56
C PHE A 40 -2.50 -0.52 -9.48
N THR A 41 -2.68 -0.33 -10.78
CA THR A 41 -1.73 -0.83 -11.79
C THR A 41 -0.56 0.15 -11.90
N LYS A 42 0.66 -0.37 -11.80
CA LYS A 42 1.89 0.39 -11.98
C LYS A 42 1.97 0.92 -13.42
N LYS A 43 1.81 2.23 -13.58
CA LYS A 43 2.06 2.94 -14.85
C LYS A 43 3.43 3.62 -14.89
N THR A 44 4.06 3.81 -13.72
CA THR A 44 5.32 4.54 -13.54
C THR A 44 6.30 3.73 -12.69
N LEU A 45 7.62 4.00 -12.81
CA LEU A 45 8.66 3.30 -12.04
C LEU A 45 8.53 3.48 -10.53
N LYS A 46 8.13 4.68 -10.08
CA LYS A 46 7.90 5.02 -8.67
C LYS A 46 6.42 4.92 -8.34
N THR A 47 6.12 4.52 -7.11
CA THR A 47 4.81 4.61 -6.46
C THR A 47 4.32 6.07 -6.54
N PRO A 48 3.17 6.35 -7.16
CA PRO A 48 2.64 7.71 -7.23
C PRO A 48 2.37 8.26 -5.82
N VAL A 49 2.77 9.50 -5.54
CA VAL A 49 2.55 10.14 -4.24
C VAL A 49 1.07 10.15 -3.86
N ASN A 50 0.19 10.38 -4.84
CA ASN A 50 -1.26 10.36 -4.64
C ASN A 50 -1.79 9.00 -4.13
N ALA A 51 -1.20 7.89 -4.58
CA ALA A 51 -1.60 6.55 -4.10
C ALA A 51 -1.29 6.36 -2.61
N ILE A 52 -0.19 6.97 -2.14
CA ILE A 52 0.21 6.95 -0.73
C ILE A 52 -0.74 7.83 0.10
N GLU A 53 -1.08 9.02 -0.40
CA GLU A 53 -1.98 9.94 0.29
C GLU A 53 -3.41 9.38 0.40
N ILE A 54 -3.94 8.75 -0.65
CA ILE A 54 -5.23 8.03 -0.61
C ILE A 54 -5.20 6.96 0.50
N ALA A 55 -4.13 6.17 0.57
CA ALA A 55 -4.00 5.14 1.59
C ALA A 55 -3.94 5.73 3.01
N ARG A 56 -3.24 6.85 3.18
CA ARG A 56 -3.15 7.57 4.47
C ARG A 56 -4.52 8.06 4.94
N ILE A 57 -5.32 8.65 4.03
CA ILE A 57 -6.68 9.11 4.34
C ILE A 57 -7.55 7.93 4.78
N ARG A 58 -7.55 6.85 4.01
CA ARG A 58 -8.33 5.63 4.32
C ARG A 58 -7.92 4.99 5.64
N LEU A 59 -6.62 4.94 5.94
CA LEU A 59 -6.15 4.40 7.21
C LEU A 59 -6.69 5.21 8.40
N LYS A 60 -6.71 6.54 8.30
CA LYS A 60 -7.31 7.40 9.33
C LYS A 60 -8.81 7.14 9.51
N GLU A 61 -9.54 6.78 8.46
CA GLU A 61 -10.96 6.42 8.56
C GLU A 61 -11.19 5.12 9.33
N PHE A 62 -10.28 4.14 9.21
CA PHE A 62 -10.33 2.88 9.97
C PHE A 62 -9.83 3.00 11.41
N MET A 63 -9.07 4.05 11.73
CA MET A 63 -8.53 4.31 13.07
C MET A 63 -9.39 5.30 13.89
N LYS A 64 -10.52 5.76 13.35
CA LYS A 64 -11.56 6.42 14.15
C LYS A 64 -12.30 5.40 14.99
#